data_AF-A0A946CFW5-F1
#
_entry.id   AF-A0A946CFW5-F1
#
_cell.length_a   1.000
_cell.length_b   1.000
_cell.length_c   1.000
_cell.angle_alpha   90.00
_cell.angle_beta   90.00
_cell.angle_gamma   90.00
#
_symmetry.space_group_name_H-M   'P 1'
#
loop_
_entity.id
_entity.type
_entity.pdbx_description
1 polymer ?
#
loop_
_entity_poly.entity_id
_entity_poly.type
_entity_poly.pdbx_seq_one_letter_code
_entity_poly.pdbx_strand_id
1 'polypeptide(L)'
;MGFVFNMGFFAAAFVPSFLVSRIIFRLTKKWEGKLSRLVATNIASAIICIAVFLAAGVWFAGGFEFPWLFGILNYAAAQAIWLAVDIYSDWINDRIEGRGQKA
;
A
#
# COMPACT_ATOMS: atom_id res chain seq x y z
N MET A 1 -12.02 -18.51 -11.44
CA MET A 1 -10.65 -17.95 -11.54
C MET A 1 -9.66 -18.95 -10.94
N GLY A 2 -8.57 -19.25 -11.63
CA GLY A 2 -7.52 -20.16 -11.13
C GLY A 2 -6.54 -19.48 -10.18
N PHE A 3 -5.84 -20.27 -9.36
CA PHE A 3 -4.83 -19.81 -8.39
C PHE A 3 -3.78 -18.86 -8.99
N VAL A 4 -3.27 -19.18 -10.18
CA VAL A 4 -2.26 -18.38 -10.90
C VAL A 4 -2.76 -16.98 -11.25
N PHE A 5 -4.03 -16.87 -11.67
CA PHE A 5 -4.63 -15.58 -12.00
C PHE A 5 -4.78 -14.70 -10.75
N ASN A 6 -5.23 -15.29 -9.63
CA ASN A 6 -5.35 -14.57 -8.36
C ASN A 6 -4.00 -14.08 -7.84
N MET A 7 -2.97 -14.94 -7.88
CA MET A 7 -1.61 -14.57 -7.45
C MET A 7 -0.98 -13.51 -8.35
N GLY A 8 -1.16 -13.62 -9.68
CA GLY A 8 -0.66 -12.63 -10.63
C GLY A 8 -1.33 -11.26 -10.43
N PHE A 9 -2.64 -11.24 -10.20
CA PHE A 9 -3.38 -10.01 -9.94
C PHE A 9 -2.98 -9.36 -8.62
N PHE A 10 -2.82 -10.16 -7.57
CA PHE A 10 -2.34 -9.68 -6.28
C PHE A 10 -0.92 -9.10 -6.40
N ALA A 11 0.01 -9.79 -7.08
CA ALA A 11 1.36 -9.29 -7.31
C ALA A 11 1.38 -7.97 -8.09
N ALA A 12 0.53 -7.86 -9.12
CA ALA A 12 0.35 -6.63 -9.89
C ALA A 12 -0.25 -5.48 -9.06
N ALA A 13 -1.03 -5.77 -8.03
CA ALA A 13 -1.51 -4.77 -7.07
C ALA A 13 -0.46 -4.44 -6.00
N PHE A 14 0.33 -5.43 -5.58
CA PHE A 14 1.27 -5.36 -4.45
C PHE A 14 2.51 -4.50 -4.73
N VAL A 15 3.09 -4.60 -5.93
CA VAL A 15 4.31 -3.85 -6.29
C VAL A 15 4.03 -2.35 -6.45
N PRO A 16 3.00 -1.90 -7.18
CA PRO A 16 2.71 -0.48 -7.32
C PRO A 16 2.27 0.16 -5.99
N SER A 17 1.50 -0.56 -5.17
CA SER A 17 1.05 -0.07 -3.86
C SER A 17 2.22 0.23 -2.92
N PHE A 18 3.28 -0.59 -2.96
CA PHE A 18 4.54 -0.32 -2.26
C PHE A 18 5.22 0.96 -2.72
N LEU A 19 5.38 1.13 -4.04
CA LEU A 19 6.08 2.28 -4.60
C LEU A 19 5.33 3.57 -4.25
N VAL A 20 4.01 3.57 -4.38
CA VAL A 20 3.16 4.73 -4.07
C VAL A 20 3.24 5.06 -2.57
N SER A 21 3.17 4.07 -1.67
CA SER A 21 3.30 4.30 -0.23
C SER A 21 4.64 4.90 0.15
N ARG A 22 5.74 4.42 -0.45
CA ARG A 22 7.08 4.99 -0.22
C ARG A 22 7.21 6.41 -0.75
N ILE A 23 6.61 6.72 -1.90
CA ILE A 23 6.63 8.09 -2.45
C ILE A 23 5.86 9.04 -1.54
N ILE A 24 4.63 8.70 -1.16
CA ILE A 24 3.81 9.54 -0.27
C ILE A 24 4.48 9.69 1.10
N PHE A 25 5.07 8.63 1.65
CA PHE A 25 5.79 8.71 2.92
C PHE A 25 6.97 9.69 2.86
N ARG A 26 7.71 9.70 1.73
CA ARG A 26 8.81 10.64 1.51
C ARG A 26 8.33 12.07 1.33
N LEU A 27 7.17 12.28 0.69
CA LEU A 27 6.58 13.60 0.51
C LEU A 27 6.04 14.16 1.83
N THR A 28 5.53 13.31 2.71
CA THR A 28 4.97 13.70 4.01
C THR A 28 6.02 13.87 5.12
N LYS A 29 7.32 13.91 4.80
CA LYS A 29 8.44 14.02 5.77
C LYS A 29 8.27 15.12 6.82
N LYS A 30 7.61 16.23 6.49
CA LYS A 30 7.38 17.37 7.38
C LYS A 30 6.22 17.18 8.36
N TRP A 31 5.45 16.10 8.27
CA TRP A 31 4.32 15.84 9.15
C TRP A 31 4.81 15.31 10.51
N GLU A 32 4.51 16.07 11.57
CA GLU A 32 4.70 15.68 12.97
C GLU A 32 3.66 14.63 13.40
N GLY A 33 4.13 13.44 13.78
CA GLY A 33 3.30 12.28 14.13
C GLY A 33 3.66 11.04 13.30
N LYS A 34 4.61 10.24 13.80
CA LYS A 34 5.20 9.09 13.09
C LYS A 34 4.14 8.05 12.67
N LEU A 35 3.28 7.65 13.62
CA LEU A 35 2.21 6.66 13.39
C LEU A 35 1.05 7.22 12.54
N SER A 36 0.57 8.43 12.84
CA SER A 36 -0.51 9.06 12.07
C SER A 36 -0.10 9.30 10.62
N ARG A 37 1.15 9.70 10.39
CA ARG A 37 1.74 9.82 9.06
C ARG A 37 1.78 8.49 8.31
N LEU A 38 2.18 7.40 8.97
CA LEU A 38 2.22 6.06 8.38
C LEU A 38 0.83 5.59 7.93
N VAL A 39 -0.16 5.73 8.80
CA VAL A 39 -1.55 5.34 8.51
C VAL A 39 -2.11 6.20 7.37
N ALA A 40 -1.98 7.52 7.45
CA ALA A 40 -2.47 8.43 6.42
C ALA A 40 -1.81 8.21 5.05
N THR A 41 -0.51 7.90 5.05
CA THR A 41 0.24 7.59 3.84
C THR A 41 -0.28 6.32 3.17
N ASN A 42 -0.50 5.25 3.94
CA ASN A 42 -1.01 3.99 3.39
C ASN A 42 -2.46 4.13 2.90
N ILE A 43 -3.31 4.90 3.60
CA ILE A 43 -4.67 5.23 3.15
C ILE A 43 -4.64 6.02 1.84
N ALA A 44 -3.85 7.09 1.76
CA ALA A 44 -3.72 7.89 0.54
C ALA A 44 -3.20 7.03 -0.63
N SER A 45 -2.27 6.13 -0.36
CA SER A 45 -1.73 5.21 -1.37
C SER A 45 -2.75 4.19 -1.84
N ALA A 46 -3.60 3.67 -0.94
CA ALA A 46 -4.72 2.82 -1.30
C ALA A 46 -5.68 3.54 -2.24
N ILE A 47 -6.05 4.77 -1.91
CA ILE A 47 -6.94 5.60 -2.72
C ILE A 47 -6.34 5.83 -4.11
N ILE A 48 -5.06 6.21 -4.20
CA ILE A 48 -4.38 6.46 -5.48
C ILE A 48 -4.31 5.18 -6.32
N CYS A 49 -3.89 4.06 -5.74
CA CYS A 49 -3.80 2.81 -6.48
C CYS A 49 -5.16 2.31 -6.97
N ILE A 50 -6.21 2.44 -6.15
CA ILE A 50 -7.58 2.10 -6.55
C ILE A 50 -8.07 3.05 -7.65
N ALA A 51 -7.82 4.34 -7.54
CA ALA A 51 -8.23 5.31 -8.57
C ALA A 51 -7.54 5.04 -9.91
N VAL A 52 -6.23 4.76 -9.91
CA VAL A 52 -5.48 4.38 -11.12
C VAL A 52 -5.99 3.06 -11.69
N PHE A 53 -6.27 2.07 -10.83
CA PHE A 53 -6.86 0.80 -11.25
C PHE A 53 -8.23 0.99 -11.90
N LEU A 54 -9.11 1.81 -11.33
CA LEU A 54 -10.41 2.12 -11.90
C LEU A 54 -10.28 2.85 -13.25
N ALA A 55 -9.44 3.88 -13.33
CA ALA A 55 -9.21 4.64 -14.55
C ALA A 55 -8.60 3.77 -15.67
N ALA A 56 -7.57 2.99 -15.35
CA ALA A 56 -6.93 2.06 -16.29
C ALA A 56 -7.87 0.92 -16.67
N GLY A 57 -8.65 0.37 -15.74
CA GLY A 57 -9.63 -0.67 -16.02
C GLY A 57 -10.71 -0.17 -16.98
N VAL A 58 -11.21 1.05 -16.81
CA VAL A 58 -12.24 1.61 -17.72
C VAL A 58 -11.66 1.82 -19.12
N TRP A 59 -10.39 2.24 -19.21
CA TRP A 59 -9.71 2.49 -20.47
C TRP A 59 -9.27 1.22 -21.22
N PHE A 60 -8.76 0.21 -20.50
CA PHE A 60 -8.13 -0.98 -21.09
C PHE A 60 -9.00 -2.25 -21.04
N ALA A 61 -9.90 -2.40 -20.05
CA ALA A 61 -10.68 -3.62 -19.85
C ALA A 61 -12.08 -3.58 -20.49
N GLY A 62 -12.43 -2.50 -21.20
CA GLY A 62 -13.53 -2.51 -22.18
C GLY A 62 -14.94 -2.73 -21.63
N GLY A 63 -15.21 -2.48 -20.34
CA GLY A 63 -16.58 -2.47 -19.81
C GLY A 63 -16.75 -2.90 -18.35
N PHE A 64 -18.01 -2.94 -17.91
CA PHE A 64 -18.41 -3.23 -16.52
C PHE A 64 -18.24 -4.69 -16.08
N GLU A 65 -17.98 -5.63 -17.00
CA GLU A 65 -17.80 -7.06 -16.70
C GLU A 65 -16.47 -7.40 -16.03
N PHE A 66 -15.59 -6.41 -15.87
CA PHE A 66 -14.35 -6.57 -15.15
C PHE A 66 -14.60 -6.82 -13.65
N PRO A 67 -13.81 -7.67 -12.96
CA PRO A 67 -14.03 -8.00 -11.56
C PRO A 67 -13.53 -6.88 -10.62
N TRP A 68 -14.20 -5.72 -10.66
CA TRP A 68 -13.83 -4.49 -9.96
C TRP A 68 -13.66 -4.68 -8.46
N LEU A 69 -14.64 -5.32 -7.82
CA LEU A 69 -14.61 -5.58 -6.39
C LEU A 69 -13.42 -6.45 -6.00
N PHE A 70 -13.11 -7.46 -6.82
CA PHE A 70 -11.94 -8.32 -6.59
C PHE A 70 -10.65 -7.49 -6.66
N GLY A 71 -10.50 -6.63 -7.66
CA GLY A 71 -9.31 -5.77 -7.77
C GLY A 71 -9.18 -4.78 -6.61
N ILE A 72 -10.28 -4.10 -6.24
CA ILE A 72 -10.32 -3.17 -5.09
C ILE A 72 -9.87 -3.87 -3.81
N LEU A 73 -10.40 -5.07 -3.54
CA LEU A 73 -10.04 -5.85 -2.35
C LEU A 73 -8.56 -6.27 -2.37
N ASN A 74 -7.99 -6.60 -3.52
CA ASN A 74 -6.57 -6.93 -3.64
C ASN A 74 -5.67 -5.71 -3.35
N TYR A 75 -6.02 -4.52 -3.86
CA TYR A 75 -5.28 -3.29 -3.54
C TYR A 75 -5.41 -2.89 -2.06
N ALA A 76 -6.60 -3.05 -1.47
CA ALA A 76 -6.82 -2.81 -0.05
C ALA A 76 -6.01 -3.80 0.81
N ALA A 77 -6.01 -5.09 0.47
CA ALA A 77 -5.24 -6.10 1.17
C ALA A 77 -3.73 -5.85 1.06
N ALA A 78 -3.23 -5.49 -0.12
CA ALA A 78 -1.84 -5.12 -0.32
C ALA A 78 -1.43 -3.95 0.58
N GLN A 79 -2.27 -2.90 0.66
CA GLN A 79 -1.98 -1.74 1.52
C GLN A 79 -2.08 -2.06 3.01
N ALA A 80 -2.98 -2.95 3.42
CA ALA A 80 -3.03 -3.42 4.80
C ALA A 80 -1.74 -4.15 5.20
N ILE A 81 -1.19 -4.97 4.29
CA ILE A 81 0.10 -5.65 4.50
C ILE A 81 1.24 -4.63 4.58
N TRP A 82 1.28 -3.65 3.68
CA TRP A 82 2.32 -2.62 3.71
C TRP A 82 2.27 -1.75 4.96
N LEU A 83 1.07 -1.38 5.41
CA LEU A 83 0.89 -0.68 6.68
C LEU A 83 1.42 -1.51 7.86
N ALA A 84 1.11 -2.81 7.91
CA ALA A 84 1.63 -3.69 8.96
C ALA A 84 3.16 -3.78 8.94
N VAL A 85 3.77 -3.91 7.74
CA VAL A 85 5.23 -3.93 7.57
C VAL A 85 5.87 -2.60 7.99
N ASP A 86 5.25 -1.48 7.65
CA ASP A 86 5.74 -0.16 8.03
C ASP A 86 5.66 0.07 9.54
N ILE A 87 4.54 -0.29 10.19
CA ILE A 87 4.39 -0.22 11.65
C ILE A 87 5.43 -1.12 12.34
N TYR A 88 5.64 -2.34 11.82
CA TYR A 88 6.62 -3.26 12.38
C TYR A 88 8.06 -2.76 12.22
N SER A 89 8.41 -2.21 11.06
CA SER A 89 9.72 -1.63 10.80
C SER A 89 9.97 -0.42 11.71
N ASP A 90 8.94 0.40 11.92
CA ASP A 90 9.00 1.56 12.81
C ASP A 90 9.28 1.14 14.26
N TRP A 91 8.55 0.14 14.74
CA TRP A 91 8.72 -0.42 16.07
C TRP A 91 10.08 -1.08 16.29
N ILE A 92 10.62 -1.78 15.27
CA ILE A 92 11.98 -2.33 15.33
C ILE A 92 13.00 -1.20 15.45
N ASN A 93 12.90 -0.18 14.61
CA ASN A 93 13.85 0.94 14.60
C ASN A 93 13.89 1.65 15.95
N ASP A 94 12.72 1.92 16.54
CA ASP A 94 12.63 2.52 17.88
C ASP A 94 13.31 1.64 18.95
N ARG A 95 13.21 0.31 18.85
CA ARG A 95 13.90 -0.62 19.77
C ARG A 95 15.41 -0.66 19.57
N ILE A 96 15.90 -0.54 18.35
CA ILE A 96 17.34 -0.54 18.05
C ILE A 96 17.95 0.78 18.51
N GLU A 97 17.34 1.91 18.17
CA GLU A 97 17.80 3.24 18.58
C GLU A 97 17.74 3.42 20.11
N GLY A 98 16.67 2.93 20.75
CA GLY A 98 16.53 2.93 22.21
C GLY A 98 17.53 2.03 22.96
N ARG A 99 18.16 1.06 22.27
CA ARG A 99 19.30 0.29 22.81
C ARG A 99 20.63 0.99 22.60
N GLY A 100 20.78 1.76 21.52
CA GLY A 100 22.01 2.51 21.20
C GLY A 100 22.30 3.68 22.15
N GLN A 101 21.28 4.27 22.80
CA GLN A 101 21.46 5.34 23.79
C GLN A 101 21.91 4.85 25.18
N LYS A 102 21.93 3.54 25.43
CA LYS A 102 22.32 2.94 26.72
C LYS A 102 23.71 2.29 26.71
N ALA A 103 24.49 2.48 25.63
CA ALA A 103 25.84 1.97 25.48
C ALA A 103 26.88 3.08 25.62
#